data_AF-A0A972J3B2-F1
#
_entry.id   AF-A0A972J3B2-F1
#
_cell.length_a   1.000
_cell.length_b   1.000
_cell.length_c   1.000
_cell.angle_alpha   90.00
_cell.angle_beta   90.00
_cell.angle_gamma   90.00
#
_symmetry.space_group_name_H-M   'P 1'
#
loop_
_entity.id
_entity.type
_entity.pdbx_description
1 polymer ?
#
loop_
_entity_poly.entity_id
_entity_poly.type
_entity_poly.pdbx_seq_one_letter_code
_entity_poly.pdbx_strand_id
1 'polypeptide(L)'
;MAAITSPSLFVTLHFLIGANTVKEASFLHTVSLSRFLVLLLELFFFSLDTFTIWQCAPWAVLVVVLYVLIRTPLTHQPGIERNYDVRRCTRMTVLAVTLVYFLAPNDFAGGSLFNQRLPWVLFLLLLPLLTVPATGFIFRHQGMLFPGLALVSLSVNGVVLHGESLRIDEYLAGMKAEIPQGSWIASFKYPDSSWSRIDPLLHAASYYGVEKGCVDVGNYEAIVPHFPVRFRPGGPVRPD
;
A
#
# COMPACT_ATOMS: atom_id res chain seq x y z
N MET A 1 -22.05 -23.79 -9.49
CA MET A 1 -20.90 -22.85 -9.43
C MET A 1 -20.73 -21.98 -10.68
N ALA A 2 -21.31 -22.31 -11.86
CA ALA A 2 -21.14 -21.51 -13.09
C ALA A 2 -21.93 -20.18 -13.15
N ALA A 3 -22.87 -19.93 -12.23
CA ALA A 3 -23.72 -18.73 -12.26
C ALA A 3 -23.11 -17.51 -11.56
N ILE A 4 -22.16 -17.70 -10.63
CA ILE A 4 -21.56 -16.61 -9.85
C ILE A 4 -20.41 -15.93 -10.60
N THR A 5 -19.82 -16.60 -11.59
CA THR A 5 -18.72 -16.05 -12.39
C THR A 5 -19.18 -15.06 -13.46
N SER A 6 -20.47 -15.05 -13.84
CA SER A 6 -20.98 -14.27 -14.97
C SER A 6 -20.97 -12.74 -14.76
N PRO A 7 -21.42 -12.19 -13.60
CA PRO A 7 -21.44 -10.73 -13.41
C PRO A 7 -20.03 -10.16 -13.21
N SER A 8 -19.17 -10.84 -12.45
CA SER A 8 -17.80 -10.38 -12.20
C SER A 8 -16.93 -10.41 -13.45
N LEU A 9 -17.10 -11.41 -14.32
CA LEU A 9 -16.41 -11.47 -15.60
C LEU A 9 -16.89 -10.35 -16.53
N PHE A 10 -18.20 -10.09 -16.58
CA PHE A 10 -18.77 -9.00 -17.39
C PHE A 10 -18.29 -7.63 -16.92
N VAL A 11 -18.28 -7.36 -15.61
CA VAL A 11 -17.75 -6.11 -15.03
C VAL A 11 -16.26 -5.96 -15.34
N THR A 12 -15.49 -7.04 -15.24
CA THR A 12 -14.05 -7.02 -15.55
C THR A 12 -13.81 -6.73 -17.04
N LEU A 13 -14.54 -7.41 -17.94
CA LEU A 13 -14.42 -7.19 -19.39
C LEU A 13 -14.88 -5.78 -19.77
N HIS A 14 -16.00 -5.31 -19.23
CA HIS A 14 -16.50 -3.96 -19.45
C HIS A 14 -15.51 -2.91 -18.96
N PHE A 15 -14.89 -3.10 -17.79
CA PHE A 15 -13.85 -2.20 -17.28
C PHE A 15 -12.61 -2.20 -18.18
N LEU A 16 -12.11 -3.36 -18.60
CA LEU A 16 -10.95 -3.47 -19.50
C LEU A 16 -11.21 -2.82 -20.87
N ILE A 17 -12.44 -2.91 -21.38
CA ILE A 17 -12.84 -2.27 -22.64
C ILE A 17 -13.00 -0.75 -22.44
N GLY A 18 -13.63 -0.33 -21.34
CA GLY A 18 -13.91 1.08 -21.01
C GLY A 18 -12.68 1.88 -20.58
N ALA A 19 -11.67 1.24 -19.98
CA ALA A 19 -10.41 1.88 -19.57
C ALA A 19 -9.64 2.50 -20.75
N ASN A 20 -9.90 2.07 -21.99
CA ASN A 20 -9.36 2.70 -23.20
C ASN A 20 -9.90 4.13 -23.46
N THR A 21 -10.92 4.58 -22.71
CA THR A 21 -11.49 5.93 -22.86
C THR A 21 -10.91 6.95 -21.87
N VAL A 22 -10.20 6.49 -20.83
CA VAL A 22 -9.49 7.36 -19.87
C VAL A 22 -8.05 7.54 -20.37
N LYS A 23 -7.62 8.80 -20.47
CA LYS A 23 -6.63 9.31 -21.42
C LYS A 23 -5.16 8.89 -21.27
N GLU A 24 -4.78 7.95 -20.40
CA GLU A 24 -3.36 7.88 -19.97
C GLU A 24 -2.61 6.56 -20.13
N ALA A 25 -3.27 5.41 -20.36
CA ALA A 25 -2.54 4.16 -20.60
C ALA A 25 -3.06 3.42 -21.83
N SER A 26 -2.33 3.51 -22.95
CA SER A 26 -2.62 2.68 -24.11
C SER A 26 -2.46 1.20 -23.75
N PHE A 27 -3.34 0.32 -24.27
CA PHE A 27 -3.23 -1.13 -24.08
C PHE A 27 -1.81 -1.67 -24.37
N LEU A 28 -1.11 -1.06 -25.34
CA LEU A 28 0.28 -1.38 -25.67
C LEU A 28 1.25 -1.07 -24.51
N HIS A 29 1.03 0.00 -23.75
CA HIS A 29 1.80 0.29 -22.55
C HIS A 29 1.51 -0.75 -21.46
N THR A 30 0.26 -1.16 -21.29
CA THR A 30 -0.17 -2.19 -20.33
C THR A 30 0.56 -3.52 -20.54
N VAL A 31 0.80 -3.92 -21.79
CA VAL A 31 1.48 -5.19 -22.15
C VAL A 31 2.99 -4.99 -22.42
N SER A 32 3.52 -3.78 -22.26
CA SER A 32 4.92 -3.48 -22.56
C SER A 32 5.89 -4.20 -21.61
N LEU A 33 7.03 -4.64 -22.14
CA LEU A 33 8.11 -5.25 -21.35
C LEU A 33 8.65 -4.28 -20.29
N SER A 34 8.72 -2.99 -20.59
CA SER A 34 9.16 -1.96 -19.64
C SER A 34 8.24 -1.88 -18.43
N ARG A 35 6.92 -1.85 -18.65
CA ARG A 35 5.93 -1.89 -17.55
C ARG A 35 6.03 -3.19 -16.76
N PHE A 36 6.15 -4.34 -17.43
CA PHE A 36 6.31 -5.61 -16.76
C PHE A 36 7.53 -5.61 -15.82
N LEU A 37 8.68 -5.10 -16.28
CA LEU A 37 9.89 -5.00 -15.46
C LEU A 37 9.71 -4.04 -14.27
N VAL A 38 9.06 -2.89 -14.48
CA VAL A 38 8.73 -1.95 -13.39
C VAL A 38 7.83 -2.62 -12.35
N LEU A 39 6.76 -3.29 -12.79
CA LEU A 39 5.86 -4.00 -11.87
C LEU A 39 6.56 -5.17 -11.17
N LEU A 40 7.49 -5.85 -11.84
CA LEU A 40 8.29 -6.91 -11.21
C LEU A 40 9.15 -6.33 -10.09
N LEU A 41 9.82 -5.20 -10.34
CA LEU A 41 10.58 -4.47 -9.32
C LEU A 41 9.67 -4.01 -8.17
N GLU A 42 8.56 -3.35 -8.47
CA GLU A 42 7.58 -2.89 -7.48
C GLU A 42 7.01 -4.06 -6.66
N LEU A 43 6.85 -5.26 -7.23
CA LEU A 43 6.41 -6.45 -6.51
C LEU A 43 7.49 -6.96 -5.54
N PHE A 44 8.74 -7.07 -5.99
CA PHE A 44 9.85 -7.54 -5.15
C PHE A 44 10.24 -6.55 -4.06
N PHE A 45 10.13 -5.26 -4.39
CA PHE A 45 10.38 -4.18 -3.48
C PHE A 45 9.08 -3.68 -2.86
N PHE A 46 7.95 -4.39 -2.83
CA PHE A 46 6.71 -3.97 -2.13
C PHE A 46 6.30 -2.49 -2.32
N SER A 47 6.56 -1.93 -3.50
CA SER A 47 6.40 -0.53 -3.78
C SER A 47 7.12 0.42 -2.80
N LEU A 48 8.33 0.02 -2.40
CA LEU A 48 9.17 0.69 -1.41
C LEU A 48 9.78 2.01 -1.93
N ASP A 49 9.24 2.59 -3.01
CA ASP A 49 9.67 3.88 -3.60
C ASP A 49 9.57 5.06 -2.61
N THR A 50 9.02 4.80 -1.41
CA THR A 50 8.82 5.72 -0.30
C THR A 50 9.60 5.36 0.96
N PHE A 51 10.28 4.22 0.96
CA PHE A 51 10.98 3.73 2.14
C PHE A 51 12.46 4.04 2.01
N THR A 52 13.03 4.51 3.11
CA THR A 52 14.48 4.67 3.23
C THR A 52 15.16 3.31 3.08
N ILE A 53 16.42 3.30 2.62
CA ILE A 53 17.21 2.07 2.47
C ILE A 53 17.24 1.23 3.76
N TRP A 54 17.15 1.89 4.93
CA TRP A 54 17.10 1.25 6.23
C TRP A 54 15.80 0.51 6.50
N GLN A 55 14.67 1.03 6.02
CA GLN A 55 13.40 0.33 6.08
C GLN A 55 13.36 -0.89 5.14
N CYS A 56 14.20 -0.92 4.10
CA CYS A 56 14.32 -2.06 3.18
C CYS A 56 15.12 -3.24 3.76
N ALA A 57 16.01 -3.02 4.74
CA ALA A 57 16.90 -4.06 5.26
C ALA A 57 16.17 -5.24 5.96
N PRO A 58 15.15 -5.01 6.83
CA PRO A 58 14.35 -6.10 7.39
C PRO A 58 13.61 -6.90 6.30
N TRP A 59 13.18 -6.23 5.23
CA TRP A 59 12.50 -6.89 4.11
C TRP A 59 13.46 -7.75 3.28
N ALA A 60 14.70 -7.32 3.07
CA ALA A 60 15.71 -8.16 2.41
C ALA A 60 15.96 -9.45 3.21
N VAL A 61 16.05 -9.35 4.55
CA VAL A 61 16.16 -10.53 5.43
C VAL A 61 14.91 -11.41 5.32
N LEU A 62 13.72 -10.81 5.29
CA LEU A 62 12.48 -11.55 5.11
C LEU A 62 12.45 -12.27 3.76
N VAL A 63 12.84 -11.63 2.66
CA VAL A 63 12.91 -12.25 1.32
C VAL A 63 13.88 -13.42 1.31
N VAL A 64 15.03 -13.31 1.97
CA VAL A 64 15.97 -14.44 2.11
C VAL A 64 15.34 -15.57 2.92
N VAL A 65 14.64 -15.25 4.02
CA VAL A 65 13.92 -16.26 4.80
C VAL A 65 12.84 -16.92 3.93
N LEU A 66 11.98 -16.15 3.25
CA LEU A 66 10.96 -16.67 2.33
C LEU A 66 11.57 -17.57 1.24
N TYR A 67 12.69 -17.16 0.65
CA TYR A 67 13.40 -17.95 -0.34
C TYR A 67 13.86 -19.30 0.22
N VAL A 68 14.45 -19.31 1.42
CA VAL A 68 14.85 -20.55 2.11
C VAL A 68 13.64 -21.41 2.46
N LEU A 69 12.53 -20.80 2.89
CA LEU A 69 11.27 -21.51 3.19
C LEU A 69 10.64 -22.13 1.93
N ILE A 70 10.75 -21.49 0.76
CA ILE A 70 10.26 -22.01 -0.51
C ILE A 70 11.16 -23.15 -1.04
N ARG A 71 12.48 -23.04 -0.85
CA ARG A 71 13.48 -24.00 -1.35
C ARG A 71 13.62 -25.26 -0.49
N THR A 72 13.20 -25.21 0.77
CA THR A 72 13.27 -26.38 1.65
C THR A 72 12.18 -27.37 1.24
N PRO A 73 12.55 -28.62 0.88
CA PRO A 73 11.57 -29.61 0.47
C PRO A 73 10.59 -29.82 1.62
N LEU A 74 9.29 -29.69 1.31
CA LEU A 74 8.21 -29.99 2.24
C LEU A 74 8.41 -31.42 2.75
N THR A 75 8.94 -31.52 3.97
CA THR A 75 9.04 -32.80 4.65
C THR A 75 7.60 -33.22 4.89
N HIS A 76 7.21 -34.36 4.32
CA HIS A 76 5.83 -34.83 4.31
C HIS A 76 5.38 -35.07 5.77
N GLN A 77 4.72 -34.08 6.39
CA GLN A 77 4.16 -34.27 7.72
C GLN A 77 2.86 -35.09 7.58
N PRO A 78 2.77 -36.27 8.23
CA PRO A 78 1.56 -37.07 8.24
C PRO A 78 0.48 -36.31 9.03
N GLY A 79 -0.49 -35.73 8.31
CA GLY A 79 -1.51 -34.83 8.85
C GLY A 79 -1.95 -33.71 7.90
N ILE A 80 -1.22 -33.48 6.81
CA ILE A 80 -1.48 -32.40 5.83
C ILE A 80 -2.67 -32.71 4.87
N GLU A 81 -3.16 -33.95 4.81
CA GLU A 81 -4.20 -34.34 3.83
C GLU A 81 -5.48 -33.51 3.93
N ARG A 82 -5.92 -33.11 5.13
CA ARG A 82 -7.11 -32.25 5.33
C ARG A 82 -6.89 -30.79 4.89
N ASN A 83 -5.64 -30.36 4.71
CA ASN A 83 -5.26 -29.00 4.31
C ASN A 83 -4.85 -28.89 2.84
N TYR A 84 -4.93 -29.98 2.06
CA TYR A 84 -4.56 -29.97 0.65
C TYR A 84 -5.46 -29.03 -0.17
N ASP A 85 -6.77 -29.11 0.05
CA ASP A 85 -7.74 -28.27 -0.64
C ASP A 85 -7.57 -26.78 -0.30
N VAL A 86 -7.36 -26.45 0.98
CA VAL A 86 -7.12 -25.07 1.42
C VAL A 86 -5.84 -24.53 0.78
N ARG A 87 -4.73 -25.27 0.81
CA ARG A 87 -3.48 -24.85 0.18
C ARG A 87 -3.61 -24.70 -1.33
N ARG A 88 -4.36 -25.59 -1.99
CA ARG A 88 -4.64 -25.51 -3.43
C ARG A 88 -5.46 -24.27 -3.75
N CYS A 89 -6.52 -24.00 -3.00
CA CYS A 89 -7.32 -22.78 -3.13
C CYS A 89 -6.47 -21.53 -2.91
N THR A 90 -5.67 -21.47 -1.85
CA THR A 90 -4.79 -20.32 -1.58
C THR A 90 -3.77 -20.11 -2.69
N ARG A 91 -3.15 -21.17 -3.23
CA ARG A 91 -2.25 -21.05 -4.39
C ARG A 91 -2.95 -20.51 -5.63
N MET A 92 -4.17 -20.98 -5.90
CA MET A 92 -4.96 -20.48 -7.03
C MET A 92 -5.36 -19.02 -6.82
N THR A 93 -5.72 -18.61 -5.61
CA THR A 93 -5.99 -17.21 -5.26
C THR A 93 -4.75 -16.34 -5.45
N VAL A 94 -3.59 -16.76 -4.95
CA VAL A 94 -2.31 -16.05 -5.12
C VAL A 94 -2.00 -15.88 -6.62
N LEU A 95 -2.12 -16.96 -7.40
CA LEU A 95 -1.91 -16.91 -8.84
C LEU A 95 -2.89 -15.93 -9.52
N ALA A 96 -4.18 -16.01 -9.21
CA ALA A 96 -5.19 -15.13 -9.78
C ALA A 96 -4.92 -13.66 -9.45
N VAL A 97 -4.61 -13.34 -8.20
CA VAL A 97 -4.28 -11.97 -7.77
C VAL A 97 -2.97 -11.48 -8.41
N THR A 98 -2.00 -12.37 -8.62
CA THR A 98 -0.74 -12.04 -9.30
C THR A 98 -0.98 -11.73 -10.78
N LEU A 99 -1.87 -12.46 -11.44
CA LEU A 99 -2.28 -12.14 -12.81
C LEU A 99 -3.01 -10.79 -12.88
N VAL A 100 -3.94 -10.55 -11.95
CA VAL A 100 -4.62 -9.25 -11.83
C VAL A 100 -3.59 -8.12 -11.63
N TYR A 101 -2.57 -8.34 -10.80
CA TYR A 101 -1.51 -7.36 -10.59
C TYR A 101 -0.81 -6.94 -11.91
N PHE A 102 -0.37 -7.89 -12.73
CA PHE A 102 0.33 -7.54 -13.98
C PHE A 102 -0.61 -6.98 -15.07
N LEU A 103 -1.86 -7.43 -15.10
CA LEU A 103 -2.80 -7.09 -16.16
C LEU A 103 -3.61 -5.81 -15.88
N ALA A 104 -3.97 -5.55 -14.63
CA ALA A 104 -4.76 -4.39 -14.26
C ALA A 104 -3.93 -3.11 -14.37
N PRO A 105 -4.49 -2.00 -14.89
CA PRO A 105 -3.80 -0.71 -14.93
C PRO A 105 -3.72 -0.07 -13.52
N ASN A 106 -2.87 0.96 -13.36
CA ASN A 106 -2.63 1.61 -12.06
C ASN A 106 -3.88 2.27 -11.46
N ASP A 107 -4.84 2.63 -12.30
CA ASP A 107 -6.11 3.29 -12.01
C ASP A 107 -7.30 2.30 -11.97
N PHE A 108 -7.01 1.00 -11.80
CA PHE A 108 -8.03 -0.04 -11.75
C PHE A 108 -9.12 0.25 -10.69
N ALA A 109 -10.38 0.01 -11.06
CA ALA A 109 -11.57 0.25 -10.24
C ALA A 109 -11.78 1.71 -9.80
N GLY A 110 -11.29 2.70 -10.57
CA GLY A 110 -11.50 4.13 -10.30
C GLY A 110 -10.66 4.68 -9.14
N GLY A 111 -9.66 3.93 -8.69
CA GLY A 111 -8.67 4.39 -7.73
C GLY A 111 -7.40 4.90 -8.40
N SER A 112 -6.39 5.18 -7.61
CA SER A 112 -5.01 5.35 -8.04
C SER A 112 -4.10 4.45 -7.22
N LEU A 113 -2.88 4.25 -7.70
CA LEU A 113 -1.84 3.49 -7.01
C LEU A 113 -2.21 2.01 -6.77
N PHE A 114 -3.03 1.39 -7.63
CA PHE A 114 -3.49 0.01 -7.46
C PHE A 114 -2.32 -0.97 -7.37
N ASN A 115 -1.39 -0.88 -8.33
CA ASN A 115 -0.20 -1.72 -8.39
C ASN A 115 0.76 -1.46 -7.23
N GLN A 116 0.74 -0.29 -6.61
CA GLN A 116 1.59 0.00 -5.46
C GLN A 116 1.04 -0.64 -4.18
N ARG A 117 -0.28 -0.81 -4.08
CA ARG A 117 -0.95 -1.37 -2.91
C ARG A 117 -1.04 -2.90 -2.95
N LEU A 118 -1.19 -3.49 -4.13
CA LEU A 118 -1.46 -4.92 -4.28
C LEU A 118 -0.30 -5.88 -3.87
N PRO A 119 0.99 -5.51 -3.98
CA PRO A 119 2.10 -6.35 -3.49
C PRO A 119 1.95 -6.77 -2.02
N TRP A 120 1.42 -5.88 -1.17
CA TRP A 120 1.16 -6.17 0.23
C TRP A 120 0.09 -7.26 0.41
N VAL A 121 -0.98 -7.21 -0.40
CA VAL A 121 -2.03 -8.23 -0.40
C VAL A 121 -1.47 -9.58 -0.84
N LEU A 122 -0.64 -9.59 -1.90
CA LEU A 122 0.03 -10.81 -2.37
C LEU A 122 0.93 -11.41 -1.29
N PHE A 123 1.69 -10.60 -0.57
CA PHE A 123 2.49 -11.06 0.56
C PHE A 123 1.64 -11.71 1.66
N LEU A 124 0.56 -11.05 2.07
CA LEU A 124 -0.35 -11.60 3.09
C LEU A 124 -1.00 -12.91 2.65
N LEU A 125 -1.35 -13.03 1.36
CA LEU A 125 -1.89 -14.28 0.79
C LEU A 125 -0.85 -15.39 0.68
N LEU A 126 0.44 -15.05 0.59
CA LEU A 126 1.54 -16.01 0.60
C LEU A 126 1.83 -16.53 2.01
N LEU A 127 1.56 -15.76 3.08
CA LEU A 127 1.88 -16.15 4.46
C LEU A 127 1.39 -17.56 4.85
N PRO A 128 0.14 -17.97 4.57
CA PRO A 128 -0.34 -19.30 4.94
C PRO A 128 0.31 -20.44 4.14
N LEU A 129 0.94 -20.14 3.00
CA LEU A 129 1.66 -21.11 2.18
C LEU A 129 3.09 -21.33 2.68
N LEU A 130 3.62 -20.43 3.51
CA LEU A 130 4.94 -20.56 4.11
C LEU A 130 4.92 -21.64 5.17
N THR A 131 5.89 -22.54 5.08
CA THR A 131 6.11 -23.59 6.07
C THR A 131 7.51 -23.44 6.62
N VAL A 132 7.63 -23.33 7.94
CA VAL A 132 8.93 -23.41 8.61
C VAL A 132 9.43 -24.85 8.46
N PRO A 133 10.69 -25.08 8.02
CA PRO A 133 11.23 -26.42 7.87
C PRO A 133 11.24 -27.10 9.25
N ALA A 134 11.02 -28.40 9.30
CA ALA A 134 10.99 -29.13 10.58
C ALA A 134 12.39 -29.30 11.22
N THR A 135 13.46 -28.93 10.50
CA THR A 135 14.86 -29.10 10.92
C THR A 135 15.72 -27.91 10.48
N GLY A 136 16.93 -27.84 11.01
CA GLY A 136 17.92 -26.81 10.65
C GLY A 136 17.91 -25.56 11.54
N PHE A 137 18.70 -24.57 11.14
CA PHE A 137 18.95 -23.35 11.92
C PHE A 137 17.69 -22.52 12.15
N ILE A 138 16.88 -22.31 11.11
CA ILE A 138 15.65 -21.51 11.20
C ILE A 138 14.67 -22.13 12.20
N PHE A 139 14.44 -23.45 12.15
CA PHE A 139 13.56 -24.13 13.09
C PHE A 139 14.00 -23.96 14.56
N ARG A 140 15.32 -24.09 14.82
CA ARG A 140 15.89 -23.97 16.16
C ARG A 140 15.75 -22.57 16.75
N HIS A 141 15.83 -21.54 15.90
CA HIS A 141 15.85 -20.15 16.34
C HIS A 141 14.61 -19.34 15.93
N GLN A 142 13.57 -19.97 15.38
CA GLN A 142 12.37 -19.28 14.88
C GLN A 142 11.71 -18.37 15.92
N GLY A 143 11.68 -18.79 17.19
CA GLY A 143 11.11 -18.02 18.29
C GLY A 143 11.89 -16.75 18.64
N MET A 144 13.12 -16.61 18.18
CA MET A 144 13.92 -15.39 18.28
C MET A 144 14.00 -14.64 16.96
N LEU A 145 14.17 -15.35 15.84
CA LEU A 145 14.36 -14.77 14.52
C LEU A 145 13.16 -13.93 14.07
N PHE A 146 11.94 -14.47 14.15
CA PHE A 146 10.75 -13.75 13.68
C PHE A 146 10.39 -12.57 14.58
N PRO A 147 10.31 -12.70 15.92
CA PRO A 147 10.07 -11.55 16.79
C PRO A 147 11.20 -10.52 16.73
N GLY A 148 12.46 -10.97 16.62
CA GLY A 148 13.62 -10.09 16.47
C GLY A 148 13.55 -9.27 15.17
N LEU A 149 13.20 -9.91 14.05
CA LEU A 149 13.00 -9.22 12.77
C LEU A 149 11.84 -8.20 12.84
N ALA A 150 10.73 -8.59 13.47
CA ALA A 150 9.60 -7.70 13.69
C ALA A 150 9.99 -6.49 14.57
N LEU A 151 10.74 -6.71 15.65
CA LEU A 151 11.20 -5.65 16.53
C LEU A 151 12.19 -4.71 15.83
N VAL A 152 13.14 -5.23 15.05
CA VAL A 152 14.05 -4.39 14.26
C VAL A 152 13.27 -3.56 13.25
N SER A 153 12.31 -4.15 12.54
CA SER A 153 11.45 -3.43 11.60
C SER A 153 10.63 -2.35 12.30
N LEU A 154 10.04 -2.65 13.45
CA LEU A 154 9.28 -1.68 14.24
C LEU A 154 10.16 -0.53 14.73
N SER A 155 11.36 -0.81 15.23
CA SER A 155 12.30 0.21 15.70
C SER A 155 12.76 1.13 14.57
N VAL A 156 13.14 0.56 13.42
CA VAL A 156 13.55 1.36 12.25
C VAL A 156 12.40 2.24 11.75
N ASN A 157 11.19 1.68 11.62
CA ASN A 157 10.02 2.46 11.23
C ASN A 157 9.66 3.52 12.28
N GLY A 158 9.79 3.22 13.57
CA GLY A 158 9.57 4.18 14.64
C GLY A 158 10.49 5.39 14.54
N VAL A 159 11.78 5.18 14.27
CA VAL A 159 12.75 6.27 14.08
C VAL A 159 12.41 7.10 12.84
N VAL A 160 12.10 6.46 11.71
CA VAL A 160 11.74 7.18 10.47
C VAL A 160 10.45 7.99 10.67
N LEU A 161 9.41 7.37 11.22
CA LEU A 161 8.14 8.03 11.47
C LEU A 161 8.29 9.19 12.46
N HIS A 162 9.11 9.03 13.49
CA HIS A 162 9.42 10.13 14.41
C HIS A 162 10.11 11.30 13.69
N GLY A 163 11.04 11.02 12.77
CA GLY A 163 11.65 12.06 11.94
C GLY A 163 10.64 12.81 11.07
N GLU A 164 9.67 12.11 10.48
CA GLU A 164 8.59 12.75 9.71
C GLU A 164 7.61 13.51 10.62
N SER A 165 7.32 13.02 11.83
CA SER A 165 6.54 13.76 12.84
C SER A 165 7.18 15.11 13.18
N LEU A 166 8.50 15.16 13.36
CA LEU A 166 9.20 16.42 13.65
C LEU A 166 9.06 17.43 12.50
N ARG A 167 9.05 16.98 11.25
CA ARG A 167 8.80 17.85 10.09
C ARG A 167 7.38 18.39 10.05
N ILE A 168 6.41 17.56 10.43
CA ILE A 168 5.01 17.99 10.59
C ILE A 168 4.93 19.03 11.71
N ASP A 169 5.55 18.81 12.86
CA ASP A 169 5.58 19.76 13.98
C ASP A 169 6.21 21.10 13.57
N GLU A 170 7.29 21.07 12.80
CA GLU A 170 7.92 22.26 12.24
C GLU A 170 6.98 23.01 11.29
N TYR A 171 6.32 22.31 10.36
CA TYR A 171 5.31 22.89 9.49
C TYR A 171 4.15 23.51 10.27
N LEU A 172 3.71 22.84 11.34
CA LEU A 172 2.61 23.26 12.21
C LEU A 172 3.03 24.36 13.21
N ALA A 173 4.31 24.68 13.35
CA ALA A 173 4.77 25.78 14.20
C ALA A 173 4.15 27.13 13.79
N GLY A 174 3.79 27.28 12.51
CA GLY A 174 3.05 28.42 11.98
C GLY A 174 1.65 28.62 12.58
N MET A 175 1.03 27.59 13.19
CA MET A 175 -0.28 27.69 13.85
C MET A 175 -0.28 28.64 15.07
N LYS A 176 0.91 28.99 15.58
CA LYS A 176 1.08 30.00 16.63
C LYS A 176 0.76 31.41 16.14
N ALA A 177 0.77 31.65 14.84
CA ALA A 177 0.36 32.93 14.28
C ALA A 177 -1.14 33.16 14.43
N GLU A 178 -1.54 34.43 14.54
CA GLU A 178 -2.93 34.83 14.46
C GLU A 178 -3.39 34.75 12.99
N ILE A 179 -4.18 33.73 12.69
CA ILE A 179 -4.75 33.49 11.36
C ILE A 179 -6.27 33.67 11.47
N PRO A 180 -6.87 34.62 10.74
CA PRO A 180 -8.31 34.83 10.75
C PRO A 180 -9.06 33.58 10.29
N GLN A 181 -10.21 33.32 10.91
CA GLN A 181 -11.11 32.24 10.49
C GLN A 181 -11.55 32.44 9.03
N GLY A 182 -11.67 31.36 8.27
CA GLY A 182 -12.03 31.40 6.85
C GLY A 182 -10.87 31.75 5.90
N SER A 183 -9.66 32.01 6.43
CA SER A 183 -8.47 32.22 5.61
C SER A 183 -8.15 31.00 4.76
N TRP A 184 -7.58 31.22 3.57
CA TRP A 184 -7.16 30.16 2.66
C TRP A 184 -5.71 29.80 2.95
N ILE A 185 -5.44 28.51 3.15
CA ILE A 185 -4.12 27.97 3.46
C ILE A 185 -3.70 27.04 2.33
N ALA A 186 -2.51 27.27 1.81
CA ALA A 186 -1.88 26.45 0.79
C ALA A 186 -0.51 25.99 1.29
N SER A 187 -0.24 24.69 1.20
CA SER A 187 1.11 24.17 1.38
C SER A 187 2.00 24.61 0.22
N PHE A 188 3.07 25.33 0.54
CA PHE A 188 4.11 25.65 -0.43
C PHE A 188 5.25 24.62 -0.34
N LYS A 189 5.68 24.13 -1.50
CA LYS A 189 6.80 23.20 -1.62
C LYS A 189 7.85 23.80 -2.54
N TYR A 190 9.12 23.82 -2.12
CA TYR A 190 10.19 24.37 -2.95
C TYR A 190 10.37 23.58 -4.25
N PRO A 191 10.70 24.23 -5.38
CA PRO A 191 10.84 23.56 -6.69
C PRO A 191 11.80 22.36 -6.69
N ASP A 192 12.89 22.45 -5.91
CA ASP A 192 13.94 21.42 -5.86
C ASP A 192 13.71 20.34 -4.78
N SER A 193 12.58 20.40 -4.08
CA SER A 193 12.25 19.39 -3.08
C SER A 193 11.82 18.08 -3.74
N SER A 194 12.25 16.95 -3.18
CA SER A 194 11.88 15.64 -3.73
C SER A 194 10.36 15.43 -3.66
N TRP A 195 9.76 15.16 -4.82
CA TRP A 195 8.40 14.64 -4.91
C TRP A 195 8.42 13.17 -4.50
N SER A 196 8.51 12.91 -3.19
CA SER A 196 8.20 11.58 -2.66
C SER A 196 6.77 11.23 -3.05
N ARG A 197 6.57 9.99 -3.50
CA ARG A 197 5.23 9.45 -3.84
C ARG A 197 4.27 9.52 -2.66
N ILE A 198 4.79 9.47 -1.43
CA ILE A 198 4.07 9.78 -0.19
C ILE A 198 4.70 11.02 0.41
N ASP A 199 3.94 12.11 0.48
CA ASP A 199 4.36 13.35 1.10
C ASP A 199 3.67 13.50 2.46
N PRO A 200 4.39 13.45 3.59
CA PRO A 200 3.80 13.57 4.92
C PRO A 200 3.17 14.94 5.16
N LEU A 201 3.53 15.96 4.39
CA LEU A 201 2.97 17.30 4.47
C LEU A 201 1.76 17.51 3.54
N LEU A 202 1.41 16.52 2.71
CA LEU A 202 0.32 16.63 1.73
C LEU A 202 -0.99 17.10 2.35
N HIS A 203 -1.30 16.59 3.54
CA HIS A 203 -2.52 16.92 4.29
C HIS A 203 -2.25 17.76 5.54
N ALA A 204 -1.02 18.26 5.73
CA ALA A 204 -0.68 19.03 6.93
C ALA A 204 -1.42 20.38 6.98
N ALA A 205 -1.75 20.99 5.83
CA ALA A 205 -2.56 22.20 5.78
C ALA A 205 -3.96 22.01 6.39
N SER A 206 -4.51 20.79 6.33
CA SER A 206 -5.84 20.49 6.87
C SER A 206 -5.93 20.68 8.39
N TYR A 207 -4.81 20.60 9.13
CA TYR A 207 -4.80 20.93 10.57
C TYR A 207 -5.22 22.38 10.84
N TYR A 208 -4.86 23.33 9.97
CA TYR A 208 -5.32 24.72 10.10
C TYR A 208 -6.84 24.83 9.89
N GLY A 209 -7.41 23.99 9.02
CA GLY A 209 -8.86 23.89 8.86
C GLY A 209 -9.54 23.40 10.14
N VAL A 210 -8.99 22.35 10.76
CA VAL A 210 -9.53 21.75 11.99
C VAL A 210 -9.38 22.66 13.21
N GLU A 211 -8.22 23.31 13.39
CA GLU A 211 -7.90 24.08 14.60
C GLU A 211 -8.26 25.56 14.53
N LYS A 212 -8.25 26.16 13.33
CA LYS A 212 -8.45 27.61 13.13
C LYS A 212 -9.63 27.95 12.22
N GLY A 213 -10.35 26.94 11.71
CA GLY A 213 -11.47 27.15 10.78
C GLY A 213 -11.02 27.75 9.44
N CYS A 214 -9.79 27.45 9.00
CA CYS A 214 -9.28 27.85 7.70
C CYS A 214 -9.78 26.92 6.57
N VAL A 215 -9.54 27.32 5.32
CA VAL A 215 -9.84 26.53 4.12
C VAL A 215 -8.53 25.99 3.53
N ASP A 216 -8.36 24.68 3.52
CA ASP A 216 -7.25 24.02 2.83
C ASP A 216 -7.52 24.00 1.33
N VAL A 217 -6.86 24.87 0.57
CA VAL A 217 -7.04 24.97 -0.89
C VAL A 217 -6.26 23.89 -1.65
N GLY A 218 -5.34 23.18 -0.98
CA GLY A 218 -4.59 22.07 -1.56
C GLY A 218 -5.35 20.76 -1.53
N ASN A 219 -6.46 20.68 -0.79
CA ASN A 219 -7.24 19.45 -0.68
C ASN A 219 -8.04 19.19 -1.97
N TYR A 220 -7.64 18.14 -2.71
CA TYR A 220 -8.34 17.70 -3.92
C TYR A 220 -9.80 17.26 -3.64
N GLU A 221 -10.13 16.88 -2.41
CA GLU A 221 -11.48 16.49 -2.04
C GLU A 221 -12.46 17.67 -2.14
N ALA A 222 -11.96 18.90 -2.00
CA ALA A 222 -12.77 20.11 -2.14
C ALA A 222 -13.17 20.42 -3.59
N ILE A 223 -12.48 19.85 -4.58
CA ILE A 223 -12.71 20.12 -6.01
C ILE A 223 -13.51 19.03 -6.73
N VAL A 224 -13.81 17.91 -6.06
CA VAL A 224 -14.57 16.80 -6.65
C VAL A 224 -15.95 16.65 -5.98
N PRO A 225 -17.01 16.35 -6.76
CA PRO A 225 -18.39 16.43 -6.27
C PRO A 225 -18.81 15.29 -5.33
N HIS A 226 -17.94 14.29 -5.12
CA HIS A 226 -18.27 13.10 -4.33
C HIS A 226 -17.91 13.22 -2.84
N PHE A 227 -17.11 14.21 -2.43
CA PHE A 227 -16.86 14.48 -1.02
C PHE A 227 -17.79 15.58 -0.47
N PRO A 228 -18.37 15.39 0.72
CA PRO A 228 -19.20 16.41 1.34
C PRO A 228 -18.34 17.59 1.81
N VAL A 229 -18.38 18.70 1.05
CA VAL A 229 -17.68 19.96 1.38
C VAL A 229 -18.45 20.87 2.33
N ARG A 230 -19.66 20.47 2.74
CA ARG A 230 -20.50 21.19 3.71
C ARG A 230 -21.05 20.23 4.74
N PHE A 231 -20.77 20.52 6.02
CA PHE A 231 -21.46 19.86 7.13
C PHE A 231 -22.91 20.34 7.18
N ARG A 232 -23.83 19.44 7.53
CA ARG A 232 -25.25 19.82 7.73
C ARG A 232 -25.35 20.79 8.91
N PRO A 233 -26.27 21.78 8.86
CA PRO A 233 -26.60 22.57 10.04
C PRO A 233 -27.00 21.65 11.21
N GLY A 234 -26.41 21.85 12.38
CA GLY A 234 -26.62 20.98 13.55
C GLY A 234 -25.88 19.64 13.51
N GLY A 235 -24.89 19.48 12.64
CA GLY A 235 -23.97 18.34 12.67
C GLY A 235 -23.18 18.26 13.98
N PRO A 236 -22.63 17.07 14.32
CA PRO A 236 -21.88 16.89 15.55
C PRO A 236 -20.73 17.89 15.61
N VAL A 237 -20.63 18.59 16.75
CA VAL A 237 -19.47 19.41 17.08
C VAL A 237 -18.27 18.49 17.21
N ARG A 238 -17.09 18.97 16.80
CA ARG A 238 -15.81 18.26 16.90
C ARG A 238 -15.70 17.60 18.29
N PRO A 239 -15.44 16.29 18.39
CA PRO A 239 -15.05 15.70 19.66
C PRO A 239 -13.73 16.32 20.10
N ASP A 240 -13.76 16.88 21.30
CA ASP A 240 -12.66 17.45 22.06
C ASP A 240 -11.50 16.46 22.27
#